data_AF-W1XVE8-F1
#
_entry.id   AF-W1XVE8-F1
#
_cell.length_a   1.000
_cell.length_b   1.000
_cell.length_c   1.000
_cell.angle_alpha   90.00
_cell.angle_beta   90.00
_cell.angle_gamma   90.00
#
_symmetry.space_group_name_H-M   'P 1'
#
loop_
_entity.id
_entity.type
_entity.pdbx_description
1 polymer ?
#
loop_
_entity_poly.entity_id
_entity_poly.type
_entity_poly.pdbx_seq_one_letter_code
_entity_poly.pdbx_strand_id
1 'polypeptide(L)' 'VRQLPVKHMWDLFCGVGGFGLHCATPDMQLTGIEIAPEAIACAKQSAAELGLTRLQFQALDSTQDRKS' A
#
# COMPACT_ATOMS: atom_id res chain seq x y z
N VAL A 1 -9.33 -21.12 -10.53
CA VAL A 1 -9.13 -20.19 -9.39
C VAL A 1 -10.47 -19.52 -9.11
N ARG A 2 -10.95 -19.50 -7.86
CA ARG A 2 -12.19 -18.79 -7.50
C ARG A 2 -11.86 -17.32 -7.21
N GLN A 3 -12.64 -16.39 -7.76
CA GLN A 3 -12.50 -14.98 -7.42
C GLN A 3 -13.05 -14.74 -6.01
N LEU A 4 -12.25 -14.06 -5.18
CA LEU A 4 -12.65 -13.62 -3.85
C LEU A 4 -13.03 -12.13 -3.93
N PRO A 5 -14.15 -11.70 -3.32
CA PRO A 5 -14.51 -10.28 -3.25
C PRO A 5 -13.65 -9.57 -2.19
N VAL A 6 -12.36 -9.40 -2.48
CA VAL A 6 -11.42 -8.73 -1.57
C VAL A 6 -11.77 -7.24 -1.50
N LYS A 7 -12.11 -6.78 -0.29
CA LYS A 7 -12.42 -5.36 -0.01
C LYS A 7 -11.27 -4.61 0.65
N HIS A 8 -10.36 -5.34 1.30
CA HIS A 8 -9.22 -4.76 2.01
C HIS A 8 -7.99 -5.61 1.73
N MET A 9 -6.88 -4.96 1.38
CA MET A 9 -5.60 -5.60 1.13
C MET A 9 -4.50 -4.86 1.89
N TRP A 10 -3.63 -5.64 2.52
CA TRP A 10 -2.43 -5.15 3.18
C TRP A 10 -1.22 -5.62 2.38
N ASP A 11 -0.43 -4.68 1.88
CA ASP A 11 0.83 -4.92 1.18
C ASP A 11 1.97 -4.50 2.13
N LEU A 12 2.58 -5.48 2.78
CA LEU A 12 3.65 -5.26 3.75
C LEU A 12 5.00 -5.35 3.03
N PHE A 13 5.93 -4.46 3.37
CA PHE A 13 7.18 -4.26 2.63
C PHE A 13 6.88 -3.89 1.17
N CYS A 14 5.94 -2.95 0.99
CA CYS A 14 5.36 -2.66 -0.32
C CYS A 14 6.35 -2.02 -1.29
N GLY A 15 7.52 -1.55 -0.83
CA GLY A 15 8.46 -0.78 -1.63
C GLY A 15 7.75 0.40 -2.29
N VAL A 16 7.88 0.51 -3.61
CA VAL A 16 7.22 1.54 -4.43
C VAL A 16 5.76 1.21 -4.80
N GLY A 17 5.16 0.18 -4.21
CA GLY A 17 3.74 -0.14 -4.32
C GLY A 17 3.34 -1.02 -5.51
N GLY A 18 4.29 -1.64 -6.22
CA GLY A 18 4.02 -2.35 -7.48
C GLY A 18 2.98 -3.47 -7.37
N PHE A 19 3.10 -4.35 -6.36
CA PHE A 19 2.15 -5.45 -6.17
C PHE A 19 0.77 -4.93 -5.77
N GLY A 20 0.70 -4.11 -4.72
CA GLY A 20 -0.56 -3.59 -4.22
C GLY A 20 -1.32 -2.76 -5.25
N LEU A 21 -0.63 -1.89 -6.00
CA LEU A 21 -1.25 -1.09 -7.07
C LEU A 21 -1.74 -1.95 -8.24
N HIS A 22 -0.99 -3.00 -8.62
CA HIS A 22 -1.43 -3.92 -9.67
C HIS A 22 -2.70 -4.69 -9.29
N CYS A 23 -2.84 -5.04 -8.01
CA CYS A 23 -4.02 -5.73 -7.51
C CYS A 23 -5.16 -4.79 -7.09
N ALA A 24 -4.91 -3.47 -7.02
CA ALA A 24 -5.89 -2.47 -6.61
C ALA A 24 -7.09 -2.41 -7.57
N THR A 25 -8.29 -2.36 -6.99
CA THR A 25 -9.53 -2.08 -7.72
C THR A 25 -10.19 -0.84 -7.13
N PRO A 26 -11.06 -0.14 -7.86
CA PRO A 26 -11.75 1.05 -7.35
C PRO A 26 -12.57 0.81 -6.07
N ASP A 27 -13.00 -0.44 -5.86
CA ASP A 27 -13.83 -0.82 -4.71
C ASP A 27 -13.02 -1.32 -3.50
N MET A 28 -11.72 -1.57 -3.66
CA MET A 28 -10.85 -2.11 -2.63
C MET A 28 -10.10 -1.00 -1.89
N GLN A 29 -9.91 -1.17 -0.58
CA GLN A 29 -8.94 -0.39 0.19
C GLN A 29 -7.59 -1.10 0.21
N LEU A 30 -6.53 -0.39 -0.17
CA LEU A 30 -5.16 -0.87 -0.04
C LEU A 30 -4.42 -0.10 1.04
N THR A 31 -3.79 -0.83 1.96
CA THR A 31 -2.81 -0.29 2.90
C THR A 31 -1.43 -0.83 2.54
N GLY A 32 -0.49 0.05 2.20
CA GLY A 32 0.90 -0.29 1.92
C GLY A 32 1.82 0.22 3.03
N ILE A 33 2.65 -0.68 3.57
CA ILE A 33 3.62 -0.37 4.63
C ILE A 33 5.04 -0.62 4.11
N GLU A 34 5.92 0.35 4.32
CA GLU A 34 7.33 0.28 3.92
C GLU A 34 8.19 1.04 4.95
N ILE A 35 9.47 0.70 5.10
CA ILE A 35 10.37 1.42 6.02
C ILE A 35 10.96 2.67 5.36
N ALA A 36 11.22 2.61 4.05
CA ALA A 36 11.81 3.69 3.27
C ALA A 36 10.77 4.78 2.90
N PRO A 37 10.86 6.01 3.45
CA PRO A 37 9.90 7.08 3.14
C PRO A 37 9.90 7.49 1.67
N GLU A 38 11.05 7.41 0.99
CA GLU A 38 11.18 7.67 -0.44
C GLU A 38 10.38 6.68 -1.28
N ALA A 39 10.33 5.40 -0.87
CA ALA A 39 9.56 4.39 -1.57
C ALA A 39 8.05 4.63 -1.40
N ILE A 40 7.62 5.06 -0.21
CA ILE A 40 6.24 5.50 0.05
C ILE A 40 5.87 6.73 -0.80
N ALA A 41 6.80 7.68 -0.99
CA ALA A 41 6.56 8.83 -1.86
C ALA A 41 6.34 8.39 -3.31
N CYS A 42 7.16 7.48 -3.83
CA CYS A 42 6.97 6.88 -5.16
C CYS A 42 5.63 6.13 -5.25
N ALA A 43 5.27 5.32 -4.25
CA ALA A 43 4.01 4.59 -4.24
C ALA A 43 2.79 5.51 -4.30
N LYS A 44 2.82 6.63 -3.55
CA LYS A 44 1.77 7.67 -3.59
C LYS A 44 1.71 8.40 -4.93
N GLN A 45 2.86 8.63 -5.57
CA GLN A 45 2.90 9.22 -6.91
C GLN A 45 2.25 8.28 -7.94
N SER A 46 2.66 7.01 -7.98
CA SER A 46 2.09 6.02 -8.90
C SER A 46 0.59 5.81 -8.66
N ALA A 47 0.16 5.81 -7.41
CA ALA A 47 -1.25 5.82 -7.02
C ALA A 47 -2.05 6.98 -7.64
N ALA A 48 -1.50 8.19 -7.57
CA ALA A 48 -2.12 9.39 -8.13
C ALA A 48 -2.17 9.34 -9.66
N GLU A 49 -1.10 8.87 -10.32
CA GLU A 49 -1.04 8.70 -11.77
C GLU A 49 -2.07 7.66 -12.27
N LEU A 50 -2.38 6.65 -11.46
CA LEU A 50 -3.40 5.64 -11.74
C LEU A 50 -4.84 6.07 -11.39
N GLY A 51 -5.02 7.26 -10.78
CA GLY A 51 -6.34 7.77 -10.37
C GLY A 51 -6.99 6.97 -9.23
N LEU A 52 -6.20 6.21 -8.47
CA LEU A 52 -6.70 5.38 -7.37
C LEU A 52 -6.82 6.22 -6.09
N THR A 53 -7.99 6.19 -5.46
CA THR A 53 -8.30 7.08 -4.33
C THR A 53 -8.42 6.38 -2.97
N ARG A 54 -8.55 5.05 -2.97
CA ARG A 54 -8.75 4.23 -1.76
C ARG A 54 -7.46 3.58 -1.28
N LEU A 55 -6.38 4.37 -1.20
CA LEU A 55 -5.04 3.89 -0.90
C LEU A 55 -4.48 4.61 0.33
N GLN A 56 -3.83 3.87 1.21
CA GLN A 56 -3.12 4.40 2.38
C GLN A 56 -1.69 3.86 2.38
N PHE A 57 -0.70 4.74 2.23
CA PHE A 57 0.71 4.37 2.28
C PHE A 57 1.38 5.05 3.48
N GLN A 58 2.02 4.24 4.34
CA GLN A 58 2.67 4.70 5.57
C GLN A 58 4.10 4.19 5.64
N ALA A 59 5.02 5.09 6.01
CA ALA A 59 6.37 4.69 6.37
C ALA A 59 6.34 4.27 7.85
N LEU A 60 6.56 2.98 8.14
CA LEU A 60 6.59 2.47 9.51
C LEU A 60 7.85 1.64 9.73
N ASP A 61 8.60 2.02 10.75
CA ASP A 61 9.73 1.26 11.24
C ASP A 61 9.26 0.33 12.37
N SER A 62 9.20 -0.97 12.09
CA SER A 62 8.80 -2.01 13.05
C SER A 62 9.66 -2.05 14.34
N THR A 63 10.80 -1.35 14.38
CA THR A 63 11.65 -1.25 15.57
C THR A 63 11.32 -0.05 16.47
N GLN A 64 10.58 0.95 15.96
CA GLN A 64 10.18 2.14 16.73
C GLN A 64 8.96 1.91 17.61
N ASP A 65 8.10 0.93 17.28
CA ASP A 65 6.90 0.57 18.05
C ASP A 65 7.20 -0.12 19.40
N ARG A 66 8.48 -0.35 19.74
CA ARG A 66 8.91 -0.97 21.01
C ARG A 66 9.15 0.02 22.15
N LYS A 67 8.37 1.10 22.23
CA LYS A 67 8.30 1.98 23.41
C LYS A 67 6.88 2.03 23.94
N SER A 68 6.56 1.09 24.83
CA SER A 68 5.50 1.23 25.84
C SER A 68 6.08 0.90 27.21
#